data_AF-A0A847M715-F1
#
_entry.id   AF-A0A847M715-F1
#
_cell.length_a   1.000
_cell.length_b   1.000
_cell.length_c   1.000
_cell.angle_alpha   90.00
_cell.angle_beta   90.00
_cell.angle_gamma   90.00
#
_symmetry.space_group_name_H-M   'P 1'
#
loop_
_entity.id
_entity.type
_entity.pdbx_description
1 polymer ?
#
loop_
_entity_poly.entity_id
_entity_poly.type
_entity_poly.pdbx_seq_one_letter_code
_entity_poly.pdbx_strand_id
1 'polypeptide(L)'
;MTVGNRVTFDEFKERLDGIISGYQRPEERRIAYGNLRHEYSEYSRDGNTTVNIAVIYETPGGSTTQINITYDSSERTYSYLDRDLENQVVSHNPDEVISTIEEAIHEIPGKRARQLITTIDSWMGMGKGRYEIFGELNKLLQTEFLGGRITTTELKEGIQHVVSQHNRPAENNG
;
A
#
# COMPACT_ATOMS: atom_id res chain seq x y z
N MET A 1 -34.36 -13.27 -17.85
CA MET A 1 -33.79 -11.93 -17.62
C MET A 1 -33.59 -11.79 -16.13
N THR A 2 -32.38 -12.04 -15.65
CA THR A 2 -32.05 -11.98 -14.23
C THR A 2 -31.92 -10.50 -13.85
N VAL A 3 -32.78 -10.04 -12.95
CA VAL A 3 -32.69 -8.70 -12.35
C VAL A 3 -31.40 -8.72 -11.52
N GLY A 4 -30.33 -8.15 -12.07
CA GLY A 4 -29.06 -8.00 -11.36
C GLY A 4 -29.31 -7.18 -10.10
N ASN A 5 -29.06 -7.80 -8.95
CA ASN A 5 -29.18 -7.14 -7.66
C ASN A 5 -28.22 -5.93 -7.67
N ARG A 6 -28.76 -4.71 -7.65
CA ARG A 6 -27.94 -3.49 -7.69
C ARG A 6 -27.30 -3.30 -6.32
N VAL A 7 -26.00 -3.56 -6.23
CA VAL A 7 -25.23 -3.36 -5.01
C VAL A 7 -25.29 -1.88 -4.60
N THR A 8 -25.71 -1.63 -3.37
CA THR A 8 -25.80 -0.30 -2.76
C THR A 8 -24.42 0.17 -2.27
N PHE A 9 -24.27 1.47 -2.01
CA PHE A 9 -23.03 1.98 -1.41
C PHE A 9 -22.76 1.38 -0.01
N ASP A 10 -23.80 1.07 0.75
CA ASP A 10 -23.66 0.42 2.06
C ASP A 10 -23.11 -1.02 1.91
N GLU A 11 -23.62 -1.79 0.94
CA GLU A 11 -23.07 -3.11 0.63
C GLU A 11 -21.63 -3.04 0.11
N PHE A 12 -21.28 -1.97 -0.63
CA PHE A 12 -19.88 -1.70 -1.02
C PHE A 12 -19.00 -1.48 0.22
N LYS A 13 -19.45 -0.65 1.19
CA LYS A 13 -18.71 -0.38 2.43
C LYS A 13 -18.50 -1.66 3.23
N GLU A 14 -19.56 -2.43 3.47
CA GLU A 14 -19.47 -3.70 4.20
C GLU A 14 -18.46 -4.67 3.56
N ARG A 15 -18.45 -4.74 2.23
CA ARG A 15 -17.49 -5.57 1.50
C ARG A 15 -16.06 -5.05 1.63
N LEU A 16 -15.83 -3.75 1.44
CA LEU A 16 -14.51 -3.15 1.59
C LEU A 16 -13.97 -3.34 3.01
N ASP A 17 -14.80 -3.11 4.02
CA ASP A 17 -14.46 -3.29 5.43
C ASP A 17 -14.03 -4.74 5.72
N GLY A 18 -14.79 -5.71 5.18
CA GLY A 18 -14.48 -7.13 5.28
C GLY A 18 -13.14 -7.50 4.63
N ILE A 19 -12.87 -6.99 3.43
CA ILE A 19 -11.61 -7.19 2.70
C ILE A 19 -10.44 -6.64 3.52
N ILE A 20 -10.49 -5.37 3.92
CA ILE A 20 -9.40 -4.70 4.64
C ILE A 20 -9.12 -5.41 5.97
N SER A 21 -10.17 -5.78 6.72
CA SER A 21 -10.05 -6.54 7.96
C SER A 21 -9.34 -7.89 7.76
N GLY A 22 -9.57 -8.55 6.62
CA GLY A 22 -8.88 -9.79 6.24
C GLY A 22 -7.36 -9.67 6.12
N TYR A 23 -6.84 -8.47 5.81
CA TYR A 23 -5.40 -8.17 5.74
C TYR A 23 -4.83 -7.66 7.07
N GLN A 24 -5.67 -7.37 8.06
CA GLN A 24 -5.21 -6.92 9.38
C GLN A 24 -5.01 -8.07 10.37
N ARG A 25 -5.33 -9.32 10.00
CA ARG A 25 -5.21 -10.49 10.89
C ARG A 25 -4.63 -11.71 10.15
N PRO A 26 -3.73 -12.49 10.79
CA PRO A 26 -3.07 -12.23 12.09
C PRO A 26 -2.11 -11.02 12.04
N GLU A 27 -1.50 -10.65 13.17
CA GLU A 27 -0.73 -9.39 13.32
C GLU A 27 0.40 -9.25 12.30
N GLU A 28 0.99 -10.37 11.85
CA GLU A 28 2.03 -10.40 10.83
C GLU A 28 1.54 -9.80 9.51
N ARG A 29 0.25 -9.98 9.16
CA ARG A 29 -0.33 -9.36 7.97
C ARG A 29 -0.44 -7.84 8.13
N ARG A 30 -0.67 -7.32 9.35
CA ARG A 30 -0.67 -5.87 9.57
C ARG A 30 0.65 -5.26 9.15
N ILE A 31 1.78 -5.87 9.50
CA ILE A 31 3.09 -5.33 9.10
C ILE A 31 3.34 -5.56 7.60
N ALA A 32 3.06 -6.76 7.09
CA ALA A 32 3.30 -7.12 5.69
C ALA A 32 2.52 -6.23 4.69
N TYR A 33 1.36 -5.72 5.10
CA TYR A 33 0.53 -4.82 4.30
C TYR A 33 0.60 -3.37 4.78
N GLY A 34 1.64 -2.99 5.53
CA GLY A 34 1.88 -1.57 5.86
C GLY A 34 0.81 -0.95 6.75
N ASN A 35 0.28 -1.71 7.71
CA ASN A 35 -0.84 -1.33 8.58
C ASN A 35 -2.03 -0.78 7.78
N LEU A 36 -2.40 -1.55 6.74
CA LEU A 36 -3.51 -1.27 5.84
C LEU A 36 -4.78 -0.90 6.63
N ARG A 37 -5.38 0.23 6.28
CA ARG A 37 -6.62 0.75 6.86
C ARG A 37 -7.40 1.51 5.81
N HIS A 38 -8.62 1.95 6.15
CA HIS A 38 -9.38 2.84 5.30
C HIS A 38 -10.12 3.90 6.11
N GLU A 39 -10.51 4.99 5.46
CA GLU A 39 -11.35 6.05 6.01
C GLU A 39 -12.40 6.48 4.99
N TYR A 40 -13.60 6.77 5.47
CA TYR A 40 -14.69 7.35 4.69
C TYR A 40 -14.89 8.80 5.12
N SER A 41 -14.88 9.73 4.16
CA SER A 41 -15.12 11.15 4.38
C SER A 41 -16.29 11.60 3.51
N GLU A 42 -17.39 11.96 4.15
CA GLU A 42 -18.60 12.40 3.46
C GLU A 42 -18.64 13.93 3.32
N TYR A 43 -18.97 14.39 2.13
CA TYR A 43 -19.16 15.79 1.81
C TYR A 43 -20.52 15.96 1.13
N SER A 44 -21.34 16.87 1.64
CA SER A 44 -22.64 17.18 1.03
C SER A 44 -22.67 18.62 0.57
N ARG A 45 -23.00 18.82 -0.70
CA ARG A 45 -23.14 20.15 -1.30
C ARG A 45 -24.31 20.17 -2.27
N ASP A 46 -25.14 21.21 -2.16
CA ASP A 46 -26.28 21.46 -3.05
C ASP A 46 -27.24 20.25 -3.19
N GLY A 47 -27.37 19.45 -2.13
CA GLY A 47 -28.22 18.25 -2.09
C GLY A 47 -27.58 16.99 -2.69
N ASN A 48 -26.36 17.07 -3.22
CA ASN A 48 -25.58 15.91 -3.64
C ASN A 48 -24.59 15.51 -2.53
N THR A 49 -24.56 14.22 -2.20
CA THR A 49 -23.59 13.64 -1.28
C THR A 49 -22.48 12.95 -2.07
N THR A 50 -21.25 13.31 -1.77
CA THR A 50 -20.04 12.69 -2.29
C THR A 50 -19.30 12.05 -1.13
N VAL A 51 -18.76 10.84 -1.33
CA VAL A 51 -17.98 10.14 -0.31
C VAL A 51 -16.57 9.88 -0.85
N ASN A 52 -15.56 10.41 -0.18
CA ASN A 52 -14.17 10.04 -0.43
C ASN A 52 -13.82 8.81 0.44
N ILE A 53 -13.17 7.85 -0.18
CA ILE A 53 -12.76 6.58 0.40
C ILE A 53 -11.25 6.51 0.24
N ALA A 54 -10.53 6.66 1.35
CA ALA A 54 -9.08 6.58 1.37
C ALA A 54 -8.68 5.20 1.89
N VAL A 55 -8.02 4.38 1.07
CA VAL A 55 -7.35 3.13 1.50
C VAL A 55 -5.88 3.44 1.70
N ILE A 56 -5.38 3.26 2.92
CA ILE A 56 -4.11 3.82 3.40
C ILE A 56 -3.19 2.70 3.87
N TYR A 57 -1.92 2.74 3.48
CA TYR A 57 -0.88 1.87 3.99
C TYR A 57 0.47 2.60 4.04
N GLU A 58 1.44 2.04 4.76
CA GLU A 58 2.79 2.56 4.88
C GLU A 58 3.84 1.63 4.24
N THR A 59 4.96 2.23 3.82
CA THR A 59 6.17 1.50 3.43
C THR A 59 7.25 1.61 4.51
N PRO A 60 8.28 0.73 4.50
CA PRO A 60 9.39 0.80 5.45
C PRO A 60 9.97 2.21 5.55
N GLY A 61 10.22 2.67 6.78
CA GLY A 61 10.64 4.05 7.06
C GLY A 61 9.49 5.05 7.24
N GLY A 62 8.23 4.62 7.11
CA GLY A 62 7.05 5.40 7.52
C GLY A 62 6.45 6.31 6.44
N SER A 63 6.77 6.09 5.17
CA SER A 63 6.09 6.82 4.07
C SER A 63 4.65 6.32 3.91
N THR A 64 3.69 7.24 3.90
CA THR A 64 2.27 6.94 3.74
C THR A 64 1.89 6.92 2.26
N THR A 65 1.21 5.87 1.84
CA THR A 65 0.61 5.74 0.50
C THR A 65 -0.90 5.61 0.62
N GLN A 66 -1.64 6.16 -0.34
CA GLN A 66 -3.11 6.17 -0.35
C GLN A 66 -3.66 5.83 -1.73
N ILE A 67 -4.74 5.05 -1.74
CA ILE A 67 -5.62 4.86 -2.89
C ILE A 67 -6.88 5.65 -2.57
N ASN A 68 -7.23 6.63 -3.39
CA ASN A 68 -8.42 7.46 -3.20
C ASN A 68 -9.49 7.10 -4.22
N ILE A 69 -10.70 6.85 -3.72
CA ILE A 69 -11.89 6.59 -4.52
C ILE A 69 -12.96 7.59 -4.09
N THR A 70 -13.56 8.26 -5.06
CA THR A 70 -14.70 9.16 -4.83
C THR A 70 -15.97 8.49 -5.31
N TYR A 71 -16.99 8.41 -4.45
CA TYR A 71 -18.34 7.97 -4.82
C TYR A 71 -19.29 9.17 -4.89
N ASP A 72 -19.97 9.36 -6.02
CA ASP A 72 -21.05 10.34 -6.19
C ASP A 72 -22.41 9.66 -6.04
N SER A 73 -23.21 10.09 -5.05
CA SER A 73 -24.50 9.45 -4.78
C SER A 73 -25.60 9.80 -5.80
N SER A 74 -25.51 10.97 -6.44
CA SER A 74 -26.48 11.41 -7.45
C SER A 74 -26.33 10.64 -8.76
N GLU A 75 -25.09 10.44 -9.19
CA GLU A 75 -24.75 9.72 -10.41
C GLU A 75 -24.58 8.21 -10.16
N ARG A 76 -24.38 7.81 -8.90
CA ARG A 76 -24.04 6.43 -8.48
C ARG A 76 -22.78 5.93 -9.17
N THR A 77 -21.77 6.79 -9.24
CA THR A 77 -20.50 6.54 -9.91
C THR A 77 -19.36 6.56 -8.90
N TYR A 78 -18.35 5.74 -9.17
CA TYR A 78 -17.07 5.75 -8.50
C TYR A 78 -16.04 6.35 -9.45
N SER A 79 -15.16 7.19 -8.92
CA SER A 79 -14.00 7.71 -9.67
C SER A 79 -12.71 7.53 -8.89
N TYR A 80 -11.66 7.13 -9.58
CA TYR A 80 -10.34 6.84 -9.01
C TYR A 80 -9.26 7.03 -10.07
N LEU A 81 -7.99 7.09 -9.67
CA LEU A 81 -6.87 7.11 -10.61
C LEU A 81 -6.51 5.68 -11.03
N ASP A 82 -6.17 5.50 -12.30
CA ASP A 82 -5.63 4.24 -12.81
C ASP A 82 -4.27 3.89 -12.17
N ARG A 83 -3.74 2.72 -12.54
CA ARG A 83 -2.52 2.16 -11.92
C ARG A 83 -1.28 3.05 -12.10
N ASP A 84 -1.19 3.74 -13.23
CA ASP A 84 -0.07 4.64 -13.54
C ASP A 84 -0.27 6.04 -12.93
N LEU A 85 -1.43 6.27 -12.29
CA LEU A 85 -1.84 7.54 -11.69
C LEU A 85 -1.97 8.68 -12.72
N GLU A 86 -2.17 8.33 -13.99
CA GLU A 86 -2.22 9.28 -15.11
C GLU A 86 -3.64 9.60 -15.55
N ASN A 87 -4.54 8.62 -15.45
CA ASN A 87 -5.91 8.76 -15.94
C ASN A 87 -6.95 8.60 -14.83
N GLN A 88 -7.98 9.43 -14.88
CA GLN A 88 -9.17 9.24 -14.07
C GLN A 88 -10.06 8.18 -14.70
N VAL A 89 -10.38 7.14 -13.92
CA VAL A 89 -11.34 6.11 -14.27
C VAL A 89 -12.67 6.43 -13.60
N VAL A 90 -13.78 6.25 -14.32
CA VAL A 90 -15.13 6.34 -13.78
C VAL A 90 -15.82 5.00 -14.00
N SER A 91 -16.34 4.39 -12.93
CA SER A 91 -17.08 3.12 -12.99
C SER A 91 -18.42 3.23 -12.27
N HIS A 92 -19.43 2.58 -12.84
CA HIS A 92 -20.75 2.41 -12.21
C HIS A 92 -20.87 1.05 -11.51
N ASN A 93 -19.82 0.23 -11.61
CA ASN A 93 -19.80 -1.14 -11.13
C ASN A 93 -18.95 -1.25 -9.86
N PRO A 94 -19.57 -1.42 -8.67
CA PRO A 94 -18.82 -1.55 -7.43
C PRO A 94 -17.89 -2.78 -7.43
N ASP A 95 -18.20 -3.83 -8.18
CA ASP A 95 -17.35 -5.02 -8.26
C ASP A 95 -16.00 -4.71 -8.93
N GLU A 96 -16.00 -3.86 -9.97
CA GLU A 96 -14.76 -3.41 -10.63
C GLU A 96 -13.90 -2.58 -9.68
N VAL A 97 -14.53 -1.68 -8.93
CA VAL A 97 -13.83 -0.82 -7.96
C VAL A 97 -13.20 -1.67 -6.86
N ILE A 98 -13.94 -2.65 -6.32
CA ILE A 98 -13.39 -3.59 -5.34
C ILE A 98 -12.24 -4.40 -5.94
N SER A 99 -12.38 -4.93 -7.15
CA SER A 99 -11.31 -5.68 -7.82
C SER A 99 -10.04 -4.84 -7.95
N THR A 100 -10.17 -3.58 -8.36
CA THR A 100 -9.04 -2.64 -8.46
C THR A 100 -8.38 -2.42 -7.10
N ILE A 101 -9.16 -2.25 -6.03
CA ILE A 101 -8.62 -2.09 -4.67
C ILE A 101 -7.90 -3.37 -4.22
N GLU A 102 -8.50 -4.53 -4.43
CA GLU A 102 -7.90 -5.82 -4.06
C GLU A 102 -6.58 -6.06 -4.80
N GLU A 103 -6.52 -5.78 -6.10
CA GLU A 103 -5.30 -5.86 -6.89
C GLU A 103 -4.21 -4.93 -6.34
N ALA A 104 -4.57 -3.68 -6.03
CA ALA A 104 -3.63 -2.72 -5.45
C ALA A 104 -3.11 -3.17 -4.08
N ILE A 105 -3.97 -3.77 -3.24
CA ILE A 105 -3.59 -4.36 -1.95
C ILE A 105 -2.63 -5.53 -2.12
N HIS A 106 -2.87 -6.42 -3.09
CA HIS A 106 -1.99 -7.57 -3.36
C HIS A 106 -0.58 -7.15 -3.75
N GLU A 107 -0.40 -5.97 -4.33
CA GLU A 107 0.91 -5.43 -4.71
C GLU A 107 1.69 -4.80 -3.54
N ILE A 108 1.04 -4.50 -2.41
CA ILE A 108 1.65 -3.78 -1.28
C ILE A 108 2.96 -4.45 -0.81
N PRO A 109 3.01 -5.77 -0.54
CA PRO A 109 4.26 -6.41 -0.10
C PRO A 109 5.42 -6.20 -1.09
N GLY A 110 5.13 -6.30 -2.39
CA GLY A 110 6.13 -6.07 -3.44
C GLY A 110 6.61 -4.61 -3.51
N LYS A 111 5.68 -3.65 -3.36
CA LYS A 111 6.01 -2.22 -3.30
C LYS A 111 6.90 -1.91 -2.08
N ARG A 112 6.57 -2.49 -0.93
CA ARG A 112 7.35 -2.34 0.31
C ARG A 112 8.76 -2.91 0.20
N ALA A 113 8.90 -4.12 -0.36
CA ALA A 113 10.21 -4.73 -0.59
C ALA A 113 11.08 -3.86 -1.50
N ARG A 114 10.53 -3.37 -2.63
CA ARG A 114 11.26 -2.46 -3.53
C ARG A 114 11.69 -1.17 -2.81
N GLN A 115 10.79 -0.56 -2.04
CA GLN A 115 11.12 0.63 -1.27
C GLN A 115 12.26 0.39 -0.28
N LEU A 116 12.26 -0.75 0.43
CA LEU A 116 13.35 -1.13 1.33
C LEU A 116 14.68 -1.22 0.60
N ILE A 117 14.70 -1.86 -0.58
CA ILE A 117 15.92 -1.98 -1.40
C ILE A 117 16.41 -0.60 -1.83
N THR A 118 15.53 0.28 -2.33
CA THR A 118 15.89 1.66 -2.69
C THR A 118 16.46 2.44 -1.49
N THR A 119 15.89 2.24 -0.30
CA THR A 119 16.41 2.86 0.92
C THR A 119 17.80 2.33 1.29
N ILE A 120 18.03 1.02 1.15
CA ILE A 120 19.36 0.41 1.38
C ILE A 120 20.38 0.93 0.37
N ASP A 121 20.02 1.01 -0.91
CA ASP A 121 20.90 1.53 -1.96
C ASP A 121 21.28 2.99 -1.70
N SER A 122 20.32 3.80 -1.25
CA SER A 122 20.58 5.18 -0.82
C SER A 122 21.57 5.24 0.36
N TRP A 123 21.42 4.36 1.36
CA TRP A 123 22.38 4.26 2.47
C TRP A 123 23.79 3.90 2.00
N MET A 124 23.93 2.95 1.07
CA MET A 124 25.22 2.61 0.48
C MET A 124 25.81 3.76 -0.34
N GLY A 125 24.98 4.45 -1.13
CA GLY A 125 25.39 5.63 -1.91
C GLY A 125 25.89 6.77 -1.02
N MET A 126 25.39 6.87 0.22
CA MET A 126 25.90 7.80 1.24
C MET A 126 27.18 7.31 1.95
N GLY A 127 27.70 6.13 1.60
CA GLY A 127 28.93 5.57 2.17
C GLY A 127 28.76 4.83 3.49
N LYS A 128 27.52 4.52 3.92
CA LYS A 128 27.31 3.71 5.13
C LYS A 128 27.90 2.32 4.95
N GLY A 129 28.70 1.87 5.91
CA GLY A 129 29.26 0.52 5.93
C GLY A 129 28.20 -0.54 6.24
N ARG A 130 28.51 -1.80 5.90
CA ARG A 130 27.64 -2.97 6.15
C ARG A 130 27.07 -3.04 7.57
N TYR A 131 27.90 -2.80 8.60
CA TYR A 131 27.45 -2.86 9.99
C TYR A 131 26.47 -1.73 10.36
N GLU A 132 26.67 -0.53 9.79
CA GLU A 132 25.75 0.59 10.00
C GLU A 132 24.40 0.31 9.36
N ILE A 133 24.40 -0.23 8.13
CA ILE A 133 23.16 -0.61 7.42
C ILE A 133 22.40 -1.69 8.20
N PHE A 134 23.09 -2.70 8.75
CA PHE A 134 22.46 -3.69 9.62
C PHE A 134 21.87 -3.07 10.88
N GLY A 135 22.54 -2.06 11.45
CA GLY A 135 21.99 -1.24 12.52
C GLY A 135 20.67 -0.56 12.12
N GLU A 136 20.61 0.07 10.95
CA GLU A 136 19.38 0.71 10.46
C GLU A 136 18.25 -0.29 10.19
N LEU A 137 18.55 -1.46 9.60
CA LEU A 137 17.56 -2.52 9.39
C LEU A 137 16.98 -3.05 10.71
N ASN A 138 17.81 -3.19 11.74
CA ASN A 138 17.34 -3.56 13.08
C ASN A 138 16.44 -2.49 13.70
N LYS A 139 16.72 -1.20 13.49
CA LYS A 139 15.82 -0.12 13.92
C LYS A 139 14.47 -0.20 13.21
N LEU A 140 14.46 -0.48 11.90
CA LEU A 140 13.20 -0.69 11.16
C LEU A 140 12.41 -1.89 11.66
N LEU A 141 13.05 -2.94 12.18
CA LEU A 141 12.34 -4.07 12.79
C LEU A 141 11.64 -3.67 14.11
N GLN A 142 12.19 -2.69 14.83
CA GLN A 142 11.77 -2.31 16.18
C GLN A 142 10.97 -1.01 16.25
N THR A 143 10.80 -0.27 15.14
CA THR A 143 10.09 1.03 15.12
C THR A 143 8.70 0.92 15.74
N GLU A 144 8.20 1.94 16.43
CA GLU A 144 6.90 1.87 17.11
C GLU A 144 5.71 1.87 16.11
N PHE A 145 5.91 2.46 14.92
CA PHE A 145 4.89 2.55 13.88
C PHE A 145 4.78 1.24 13.10
N LEU A 146 3.68 0.50 13.29
CA LEU A 146 3.47 -0.82 12.71
C LEU A 146 3.69 -0.89 11.19
N GLY A 147 3.17 0.05 10.41
CA GLY A 147 3.36 0.01 8.95
C GLY A 147 4.74 0.48 8.49
N GLY A 148 5.49 1.20 9.34
CA GLY A 148 6.89 1.52 9.11
C GLY A 148 7.84 0.36 9.44
N ARG A 149 7.36 -0.66 10.15
CA ARG A 149 8.14 -1.86 10.49
C ARG A 149 8.41 -2.68 9.25
N ILE A 150 9.56 -3.35 9.22
CA ILE A 150 9.83 -4.43 8.28
C ILE A 150 9.45 -5.78 8.88
N THR A 151 9.00 -6.70 8.03
CA THR A 151 8.82 -8.11 8.37
C THR A 151 10.15 -8.84 8.45
N THR A 152 10.17 -10.04 9.04
CA THR A 152 11.36 -10.91 9.02
C THR A 152 11.77 -11.30 7.59
N THR A 153 10.81 -11.44 6.68
CA THR A 153 11.08 -11.71 5.26
C THR A 153 11.79 -10.53 4.61
N GLU A 154 11.26 -9.31 4.77
CA GLU A 154 11.87 -8.07 4.27
C GLU A 154 13.28 -7.85 4.87
N LEU A 155 13.48 -8.17 6.15
CA LEU A 155 14.81 -8.13 6.78
C LEU A 155 15.80 -9.09 6.10
N LYS A 156 15.39 -10.33 5.86
CA LYS A 156 16.23 -11.34 5.21
C LYS A 156 16.61 -10.89 3.80
N GLU A 157 15.64 -10.40 3.03
CA GLU A 157 15.86 -9.86 1.68
C GLU A 157 16.83 -8.67 1.69
N GLY A 158 16.63 -7.73 2.63
CA GLY A 158 17.52 -6.59 2.80
C GLY A 158 18.97 -7.00 3.14
N ILE A 159 19.16 -7.95 4.06
CA ILE A 159 20.50 -8.46 4.39
C ILE A 159 21.15 -9.14 3.18
N GLN A 160 20.40 -9.97 2.45
CA GLN A 160 20.90 -10.65 1.25
C GLN A 160 21.34 -9.63 0.19
N HIS A 161 20.55 -8.58 -0.02
CA HIS A 161 20.91 -7.48 -0.92
C HIS A 161 22.21 -6.80 -0.49
N VAL A 162 22.35 -6.44 0.80
CA VAL A 162 23.56 -5.81 1.35
C VAL A 162 24.81 -6.65 1.12
N VAL A 163 24.73 -7.95 1.41
CA VAL A 163 25.85 -8.88 1.23
C VAL A 163 26.21 -9.03 -0.25
N SER A 164 25.22 -9.07 -1.14
CA SER A 164 25.45 -9.21 -2.58
C SER A 164 26.19 -8.01 -3.19
N GLN A 165 25.86 -6.78 -2.76
CA GLN A 165 26.52 -5.57 -3.27
C GLN A 165 27.95 -5.41 -2.73
N HIS A 166 28.21 -5.83 -1.49
CA HIS A 166 29.57 -5.77 -0.91
C HIS A 166 30.52 -6.86 -1.44
N ASN A 167 29.97 -7.97 -1.95
CA ASN A 167 30.74 -9.05 -2.56
C ASN A 167 30.96 -8.84 -4.06
N ARG A 168 30.36 -7.81 -4.68
CA ARG A 168 30.71 -7.44 -6.06
C ARG A 168 32.13 -6.87 -6.04
N PRO A 169 33.10 -7.48 -6.76
CA PRO A 169 34.39 -6.84 -6.94
C PRO A 169 34.14 -5.47 -7.57
N ALA A 170 34.85 -4.44 -7.09
CA ALA A 170 34.89 -3.16 -7.78
C ALA A 170 35.19 -3.45 -9.25
N GLU A 171 34.26 -3.16 -10.15
CA GLU A 171 34.56 -3.17 -11.57
C GLU A 171 35.72 -2.19 -11.74
N ASN A 172 36.88 -2.75 -12.08
CA ASN A 172 38.08 -2.01 -12.43
C ASN A 172 37.71 -1.14 -13.64
N ASN A 173 37.35 0.12 -13.38
CA ASN A 173 37.32 1.15 -14.40
C ASN A 173 38.77 1.40 -14.82
N GLY A 174 39.15 0.78 -15.94
CA GLY A 174 40.35 1.13 -16.71
C GLY A 174 40.19 2.45 -17.44
#